data_AF-A0A2V9FT66-F1
#
_entry.id   AF-A0A2V9FT66-F1
#
_cell.length_a   1.000
_cell.length_b   1.000
_cell.length_c   1.000
_cell.angle_alpha   90.00
_cell.angle_beta   90.00
_cell.angle_gamma   90.00
#
_symmetry.space_group_name_H-M   'P 1'
#
loop_
_entity.id
_entity.type
_entity.pdbx_description
1 polymer ?
#
loop_
_entity_poly.entity_id
_entity_poly.type
_entity_poly.pdbx_seq_one_letter_code
_entity_poly.pdbx_strand_id
1 'polypeptide(L)'
;MKDAVRSLPRGMSVKDDWRAWLPQEKSQVFHKQVYELECSYAMLSVSLDEAIELRQLGHAGKSLQAVGITSGLCKLLTRELTGLLRALAEHAKHYGTIPNAAALDAANFQGARAQRSARMSALLNHVLFSQRLQFLHKVSTLEEMVEDLAKGFRHAADELAERNSLNPKKMWAEVDADHYDLNTCLREAIVVLKSFLIVLPESQLGAFENTVRQQSEEAELPSRQRMIRHGRMTAIAGE
;
A
#
# COMPACT_ATOMS: atom_id res chain seq x y z
N MET A 1 -31.05 5.77 -15.57
CA MET A 1 -30.42 4.63 -16.27
C MET A 1 -29.64 3.83 -15.24
N LYS A 2 -29.96 2.54 -15.07
CA LYS A 2 -29.22 1.66 -14.16
C LYS A 2 -27.90 1.30 -14.85
N ASP A 3 -26.81 1.92 -14.44
CA ASP A 3 -25.47 1.45 -14.77
C ASP A 3 -25.28 0.09 -14.08
N ALA A 4 -25.54 -0.97 -14.84
CA ALA A 4 -25.32 -2.32 -14.38
C ALA A 4 -23.83 -2.47 -14.07
N VAL A 5 -23.51 -2.78 -12.82
CA VAL A 5 -22.19 -3.25 -12.39
C VAL A 5 -21.76 -4.33 -13.38
N ARG A 6 -20.75 -4.04 -14.20
CA ARG A 6 -20.19 -5.00 -15.15
C ARG A 6 -19.62 -6.16 -14.32
N SER A 7 -20.36 -7.25 -14.23
CA SER A 7 -19.81 -8.51 -13.76
C SER A 7 -18.82 -8.97 -14.82
N LEU A 8 -17.56 -9.15 -14.43
CA LEU A 8 -16.57 -9.77 -15.30
C LEU A 8 -17.09 -11.16 -15.72
N PRO A 9 -16.85 -11.59 -16.97
CA PRO A 9 -17.14 -12.96 -17.36
C PRO A 9 -16.39 -13.92 -16.43
N ARG A 10 -17.10 -14.93 -15.91
CA ARG A 10 -16.52 -15.99 -15.07
C ARG A 10 -15.29 -16.56 -15.77
N GLY A 11 -14.11 -16.44 -15.15
CA GLY A 11 -12.86 -17.03 -15.65
C GLY A 11 -11.68 -16.06 -15.82
N MET A 12 -11.87 -14.74 -15.68
CA MET A 12 -10.75 -13.80 -15.72
C MET A 12 -9.96 -13.86 -14.41
N SER A 13 -8.64 -14.08 -14.51
CA SER A 13 -7.70 -14.08 -13.39
C SER A 13 -7.00 -12.72 -13.27
N VAL A 14 -6.33 -12.48 -12.14
CA VAL A 14 -5.43 -11.30 -11.98
C VAL A 14 -4.37 -11.24 -13.08
N LYS A 15 -3.92 -12.40 -13.58
CA LYS A 15 -2.96 -12.47 -14.69
C LYS A 15 -3.59 -11.99 -16.01
N ASP A 16 -4.88 -12.22 -16.21
CA ASP A 16 -5.61 -11.73 -17.37
C ASP A 16 -5.85 -10.22 -17.25
N ASP A 17 -6.24 -9.73 -16.07
CA ASP A 17 -6.35 -8.29 -15.78
C ASP A 17 -5.01 -7.58 -16.02
N TRP A 18 -3.90 -8.19 -15.60
CA TRP A 18 -2.56 -7.63 -15.80
C TRP A 18 -2.18 -7.50 -17.28
N ARG A 19 -2.72 -8.35 -18.16
CA ARG A 19 -2.49 -8.28 -19.60
C ARG A 19 -3.54 -7.48 -20.35
N ALA A 20 -4.70 -7.28 -19.74
CA ALA A 20 -5.78 -6.51 -20.32
C ALA A 20 -5.35 -5.05 -20.53
N TRP A 21 -5.87 -4.48 -21.61
CA TRP A 21 -5.68 -3.08 -21.95
C TRP A 21 -6.66 -2.21 -21.15
N LEU A 22 -6.18 -1.07 -20.65
CA LEU A 22 -7.03 -0.07 -20.00
C LEU A 22 -7.47 0.97 -21.05
N PRO A 23 -8.76 1.33 -21.10
CA PRO A 23 -9.23 2.52 -21.81
C PRO A 23 -8.38 3.75 -21.49
N GLN A 24 -8.29 4.69 -22.42
CA GLN A 24 -7.34 5.80 -22.36
C GLN A 24 -7.42 6.59 -21.04
N GLU A 25 -8.63 6.94 -20.60
CA GLU A 25 -8.83 7.72 -19.37
C GLU A 25 -8.32 6.94 -18.15
N LYS A 26 -8.66 5.66 -18.05
CA LYS A 26 -8.21 4.78 -16.95
C LYS A 26 -6.70 4.53 -16.99
N SER A 27 -6.13 4.42 -18.19
CA SER A 27 -4.69 4.23 -18.38
C SER A 27 -3.92 5.46 -17.90
N GLN A 28 -4.44 6.67 -18.13
CA GLN A 28 -3.85 7.91 -17.62
C GLN A 28 -3.85 7.92 -16.09
N VAL A 29 -4.97 7.57 -15.46
CA VAL A 29 -5.06 7.46 -13.99
C VAL A 29 -4.08 6.41 -13.46
N PHE A 30 -4.03 5.23 -14.09
CA PHE A 30 -3.08 4.18 -13.71
C PHE A 30 -1.64 4.67 -13.75
N HIS A 31 -1.20 5.24 -14.88
CA HIS A 31 0.18 5.69 -15.04
C HIS A 31 0.55 6.83 -14.09
N LYS A 32 -0.37 7.78 -13.86
CA LYS A 32 -0.16 8.86 -12.90
C LYS A 32 0.08 8.31 -11.49
N GLN A 33 -0.81 7.44 -11.02
CA GLN A 33 -0.71 6.86 -9.67
C GLN A 33 0.53 5.98 -9.49
N VAL A 34 0.84 5.16 -10.50
CA VAL A 34 2.07 4.34 -10.48
C VAL A 34 3.31 5.23 -10.45
N TYR A 35 3.35 6.28 -11.27
CA TYR A 35 4.48 7.19 -11.32
C TYR A 35 4.72 7.89 -9.97
N GLU A 36 3.68 8.41 -9.31
CA GLU A 36 3.79 9.07 -8.00
C GLU A 36 4.36 8.12 -6.92
N LEU A 37 3.88 6.87 -6.90
CA LEU A 37 4.38 5.84 -5.98
C LEU A 37 5.82 5.41 -6.29
N GLU A 38 6.13 5.14 -7.56
CA GLU A 38 7.46 4.70 -7.99
C GLU A 38 8.52 5.79 -7.81
N CYS A 39 8.17 7.06 -8.00
CA CYS A 39 9.07 8.17 -7.71
C CYS A 39 9.41 8.23 -6.21
N SER A 40 8.39 8.10 -5.35
CA SER A 40 8.58 8.10 -3.90
C SER A 40 9.42 6.92 -3.44
N TYR A 41 9.19 5.74 -4.02
CA TYR A 41 9.99 4.55 -3.76
C TYR A 41 11.43 4.70 -4.27
N ALA A 42 11.63 5.25 -5.47
CA ALA A 42 12.95 5.44 -6.03
C ALA A 42 13.81 6.37 -5.17
N MET A 43 13.24 7.46 -4.65
CA MET A 43 13.96 8.35 -3.72
C MET A 43 14.38 7.61 -2.45
N LEU A 44 13.48 6.82 -1.85
CA LEU A 44 13.79 5.99 -0.68
C LEU A 44 14.90 4.98 -0.98
N SER A 45 14.76 4.21 -2.06
CA SER A 45 15.69 3.14 -2.44
C SER A 45 17.09 3.68 -2.70
N VAL A 46 17.21 4.74 -3.51
CA VAL A 46 18.52 5.35 -3.83
C VAL A 46 19.18 5.90 -2.56
N SER A 47 18.42 6.56 -1.68
CA SER A 47 18.96 7.10 -0.43
C SER A 47 19.41 5.98 0.53
N LEU A 48 18.71 4.85 0.56
CA LEU A 48 19.10 3.70 1.37
C LEU A 48 20.34 3.01 0.80
N ASP A 49 20.41 2.82 -0.51
CA ASP A 49 21.58 2.25 -1.19
C ASP A 49 22.84 3.08 -0.91
N GLU A 50 22.74 4.41 -0.99
CA GLU A 50 23.83 5.31 -0.61
C GLU A 50 24.24 5.13 0.86
N ALA A 51 23.28 5.03 1.77
CA ALA A 51 23.55 4.83 3.20
C ALA A 51 24.27 3.49 3.46
N ILE A 52 23.89 2.44 2.74
CA ILE A 52 24.51 1.11 2.81
C ILE A 52 25.93 1.14 2.21
N GLU A 53 26.12 1.77 1.06
CA GLU A 53 27.44 1.90 0.42
C GLU A 53 28.42 2.65 1.33
N LEU A 54 28.01 3.80 1.88
CA LEU A 54 28.81 4.56 2.84
C LEU A 54 29.22 3.72 4.05
N ARG A 55 28.35 2.83 4.52
CA ARG A 55 28.67 1.90 5.60
C ARG A 55 29.74 0.91 5.19
N GLN A 56 29.59 0.29 4.02
CA GLN A 56 30.53 -0.70 3.49
C GLN A 56 31.92 -0.11 3.27
N LEU A 57 31.99 1.16 2.87
CA LEU A 57 33.23 1.92 2.71
C LEU A 57 33.84 2.41 4.05
N GLY A 58 33.21 2.12 5.19
CA GLY A 58 33.69 2.51 6.52
C GLY A 58 33.38 3.96 6.91
N HIS A 59 32.58 4.70 6.13
CA HIS A 59 32.14 6.06 6.43
C HIS A 59 30.93 6.08 7.37
N ALA A 60 31.08 5.49 8.56
CA ALA A 60 29.98 5.27 9.51
C ALA A 60 29.18 6.54 9.84
N GLY A 61 29.85 7.68 10.08
CA GLY A 61 29.15 8.93 10.38
C GLY A 61 28.22 9.40 9.27
N LYS A 62 28.65 9.30 8.00
CA LYS A 62 27.85 9.69 6.83
C LYS A 62 26.72 8.69 6.57
N SER A 63 27.00 7.40 6.72
CA SER A 63 26.00 6.35 6.61
C SER A 63 24.84 6.53 7.60
N LEU A 64 25.12 6.88 8.85
CA LEU A 64 24.08 7.14 9.85
C LEU A 64 23.27 8.41 9.58
N GLN A 65 23.89 9.44 9.00
CA GLN A 65 23.14 10.62 8.54
C GLN A 65 22.23 10.26 7.35
N ALA A 66 22.77 9.52 6.38
CA ALA A 66 22.02 9.11 5.19
C ALA A 66 20.83 8.20 5.55
N VAL A 67 21.01 7.21 6.44
CA VAL A 67 19.90 6.35 6.88
C VAL A 67 18.82 7.13 7.62
N GLY A 68 19.17 8.19 8.37
CA GLY A 68 18.19 9.07 9.00
C GLY A 68 17.25 9.76 8.01
N ILE A 69 17.75 10.13 6.82
CA ILE A 69 16.93 10.73 5.75
C ILE A 69 15.89 9.73 5.23
N THR A 70 16.25 8.44 5.16
CA THR A 70 15.36 7.38 4.66
C THR A 70 14.09 7.24 5.50
N SER A 71 14.11 7.57 6.80
CA SER A 71 12.92 7.54 7.65
C SER A 71 11.82 8.49 7.15
N GLY A 72 12.21 9.71 6.76
CA GLY A 72 11.32 10.70 6.15
C GLY A 72 10.79 10.27 4.79
N LEU A 73 11.67 9.72 3.95
CA LEU A 73 11.29 9.21 2.61
C LEU A 73 10.34 8.01 2.70
N CYS A 74 10.57 7.10 3.65
CA CYS A 74 9.67 5.98 3.94
C CYS A 74 8.28 6.50 4.36
N LYS A 75 8.22 7.54 5.20
CA LYS A 75 6.94 8.18 5.57
C LYS A 75 6.20 8.72 4.35
N LEU A 76 6.89 9.37 3.41
CA LEU A 76 6.27 9.89 2.18
C LEU A 76 5.70 8.77 1.30
N LEU A 77 6.51 7.74 1.00
CA LEU A 77 6.06 6.58 0.23
C LEU A 77 4.82 5.91 0.86
N THR A 78 4.90 5.64 2.16
CA THR A 78 3.87 4.87 2.87
C THR A 78 2.59 5.68 3.06
N ARG A 79 2.68 7.01 3.11
CA ARG A 79 1.51 7.90 3.05
C ARG A 79 0.74 7.71 1.74
N GLU A 80 1.41 7.84 0.60
CA GLU A 80 0.76 7.69 -0.71
C GLU A 80 0.21 6.27 -0.91
N LEU A 81 0.99 5.26 -0.52
CA LEU A 81 0.60 3.86 -0.68
C LEU A 81 -0.61 3.49 0.18
N THR A 82 -0.64 3.92 1.45
CA THR A 82 -1.82 3.70 2.31
C THR A 82 -3.03 4.50 1.86
N GLY A 83 -2.83 5.73 1.36
CA GLY A 83 -3.90 6.56 0.77
C GLY A 83 -4.59 5.85 -0.40
N LEU A 84 -3.80 5.31 -1.34
CA LEU A 84 -4.32 4.51 -2.45
C LEU A 84 -5.09 3.27 -1.98
N LEU A 85 -4.54 2.49 -1.04
CA LEU A 85 -5.18 1.28 -0.52
C LEU A 85 -6.52 1.60 0.16
N ARG A 86 -6.58 2.69 0.95
CA ARG A 86 -7.83 3.18 1.55
C ARG A 86 -8.86 3.56 0.52
N ALA A 87 -8.45 4.31 -0.51
CA ALA A 87 -9.36 4.72 -1.59
C ALA A 87 -9.94 3.52 -2.34
N LEU A 88 -9.12 2.49 -2.60
CA LEU A 88 -9.57 1.22 -3.20
C LEU A 88 -10.61 0.52 -2.32
N ALA A 89 -10.33 0.38 -1.02
CA ALA A 89 -11.24 -0.26 -0.08
C ALA A 89 -12.56 0.53 0.08
N GLU A 90 -12.46 1.85 0.22
CA GLU A 90 -13.61 2.75 0.36
C GLU A 90 -14.51 2.68 -0.86
N HIS A 91 -13.93 2.79 -2.06
CA HIS A 91 -14.71 2.79 -3.29
C HIS A 91 -15.39 1.42 -3.53
N ALA A 92 -14.69 0.31 -3.26
CA ALA A 92 -15.28 -1.04 -3.36
C ALA A 92 -16.40 -1.29 -2.32
N LYS A 93 -16.31 -0.66 -1.14
CA LYS A 93 -17.38 -0.70 -0.13
C LYS A 93 -18.61 0.09 -0.59
N HIS A 94 -18.43 1.31 -1.08
CA HIS A 94 -19.52 2.22 -1.44
C HIS A 94 -20.22 1.85 -2.75
N TYR A 95 -19.47 1.53 -3.80
CA TYR A 95 -20.01 1.34 -5.15
C TYR A 95 -20.13 -0.13 -5.56
N GLY A 96 -19.69 -1.05 -4.70
CA GLY A 96 -19.77 -2.49 -4.97
C GLY A 96 -18.89 -2.94 -6.13
N THR A 97 -17.77 -2.25 -6.39
CA THR A 97 -16.75 -2.66 -7.37
C THR A 97 -16.13 -3.99 -6.94
N ILE A 98 -16.10 -5.00 -7.82
CA ILE A 98 -15.60 -6.36 -7.53
C ILE A 98 -14.48 -6.71 -8.53
N PRO A 99 -13.24 -6.29 -8.28
CA PRO A 99 -12.10 -6.72 -9.09
C PRO A 99 -11.62 -8.11 -8.70
N ASN A 100 -10.82 -8.74 -9.57
CA ASN A 100 -10.11 -9.95 -9.19
C ASN A 100 -9.00 -9.63 -8.18
N ALA A 101 -8.84 -10.51 -7.20
CA ALA A 101 -7.75 -10.46 -6.24
C ALA A 101 -7.17 -11.87 -6.05
N ALA A 102 -5.86 -11.99 -6.25
CA ALA A 102 -5.11 -13.19 -5.92
C ALA A 102 -4.56 -13.07 -4.49
N ALA A 103 -4.50 -14.17 -3.75
CA ALA A 103 -3.88 -14.19 -2.43
C ALA A 103 -2.44 -13.65 -2.47
N LEU A 104 -1.98 -13.10 -1.35
CA LEU A 104 -0.57 -12.72 -1.19
C LEU A 104 0.29 -14.00 -1.17
N ASP A 105 1.40 -13.97 -1.93
CA ASP A 105 2.38 -15.05 -1.89
C ASP A 105 3.45 -14.73 -0.84
N ALA A 106 3.48 -15.53 0.22
CA ALA A 106 4.45 -15.37 1.29
C ALA A 106 5.91 -15.56 0.84
N ALA A 107 6.16 -16.27 -0.27
CA ALA A 107 7.50 -16.43 -0.82
C ALA A 107 8.07 -15.12 -1.41
N ASN A 108 7.21 -14.15 -1.74
CA ASN A 108 7.63 -12.85 -2.26
C ASN A 108 8.09 -11.86 -1.17
N PHE A 109 8.00 -12.25 0.10
CA PHE A 109 8.40 -11.42 1.24
C PHE A 109 9.67 -11.97 1.89
N GLN A 110 10.55 -11.07 2.32
CA GLN A 110 11.82 -11.37 2.98
C GLN A 110 11.67 -11.40 4.51
N GLY A 111 10.94 -10.46 5.09
CA GLY A 111 10.76 -10.32 6.54
C GLY A 111 9.84 -11.38 7.11
N ALA A 112 10.25 -12.02 8.21
CA ALA A 112 9.45 -13.05 8.87
C ALA A 112 8.06 -12.56 9.31
N ARG A 113 7.91 -11.26 9.62
CA ARG A 113 6.63 -10.62 9.96
C ARG A 113 5.74 -10.56 8.73
N ALA A 114 6.23 -10.03 7.62
CA ALA A 114 5.47 -9.91 6.37
C ALA A 114 5.09 -11.28 5.79
N GLN A 115 6.03 -12.25 5.81
CA GLN A 115 5.75 -13.64 5.42
C GLN A 115 4.61 -14.24 6.25
N ARG A 116 4.59 -14.00 7.57
CA ARG A 116 3.51 -14.50 8.44
C ARG A 116 2.18 -13.86 8.07
N SER A 117 2.14 -12.54 7.89
CA SER A 117 0.92 -11.83 7.49
C SER A 117 0.41 -12.33 6.13
N ALA A 118 1.28 -12.51 5.14
CA ALA A 118 0.93 -13.04 3.83
C ALA A 118 0.40 -14.48 3.91
N ARG A 119 1.01 -15.37 4.71
CA ARG A 119 0.50 -16.73 4.95
C ARG A 119 -0.90 -16.73 5.57
N MET A 120 -1.11 -15.92 6.60
CA MET A 120 -2.41 -15.83 7.26
C MET A 120 -3.48 -15.29 6.31
N SER A 121 -3.14 -14.28 5.50
CA SER A 121 -4.03 -13.73 4.49
C SER A 121 -4.37 -14.75 3.40
N ALA A 122 -3.38 -15.53 2.93
CA ALA A 122 -3.62 -16.60 1.96
C ALA A 122 -4.59 -17.67 2.49
N LEU A 123 -4.43 -18.08 3.76
CA LEU A 123 -5.35 -19.01 4.40
C LEU A 123 -6.78 -18.46 4.49
N LEU A 124 -6.94 -17.19 4.90
CA LEU A 124 -8.24 -16.54 4.97
C LEU A 124 -8.88 -16.42 3.58
N ASN A 125 -8.09 -16.13 2.55
CA ASN A 125 -8.58 -16.03 1.16
C ASN A 125 -9.27 -17.31 0.67
N HIS A 126 -8.87 -18.48 1.18
CA HIS A 126 -9.52 -19.76 0.87
C HIS A 126 -10.86 -19.97 1.58
N VAL A 127 -11.11 -19.28 2.69
CA VAL A 127 -12.35 -19.39 3.48
C VAL A 127 -13.35 -18.30 3.08
N LEU A 128 -12.88 -17.19 2.49
CA LEU A 128 -13.76 -16.12 2.03
C LEU A 128 -14.57 -16.55 0.80
N PHE A 129 -15.90 -16.61 0.98
CA PHE A 129 -16.83 -17.15 -0.01
C PHE A 129 -17.14 -16.21 -1.19
N SER A 130 -16.63 -14.98 -1.22
CA SER A 130 -16.87 -14.05 -2.34
C SER A 130 -15.63 -13.27 -2.75
N GLN A 131 -15.49 -13.01 -4.05
CA GLN A 131 -14.41 -12.21 -4.64
C GLN A 131 -14.33 -10.80 -4.03
N ARG A 132 -15.47 -10.19 -3.71
CA ARG A 132 -15.52 -8.88 -3.05
C ARG A 132 -14.86 -8.92 -1.68
N LEU A 133 -15.15 -9.94 -0.88
CA LEU A 133 -14.53 -10.11 0.43
C LEU A 133 -13.03 -10.41 0.30
N GLN A 134 -12.64 -11.24 -0.65
CA GLN A 134 -11.23 -11.55 -0.96
C GLN A 134 -10.45 -10.28 -1.31
N PHE A 135 -11.00 -9.43 -2.19
CA PHE A 135 -10.40 -8.14 -2.53
C PHE A 135 -10.29 -7.22 -1.33
N LEU A 136 -11.38 -6.98 -0.59
CA LEU A 136 -11.37 -6.10 0.57
C LEU A 136 -10.38 -6.60 1.64
N HIS A 137 -10.31 -7.91 1.84
CA HIS A 137 -9.36 -8.51 2.75
C HIS A 137 -7.92 -8.28 2.30
N LYS A 138 -7.59 -8.54 1.03
CA LYS A 138 -6.26 -8.28 0.48
C LYS A 138 -5.83 -6.82 0.66
N VAL A 139 -6.71 -5.88 0.32
CA VAL A 139 -6.42 -4.44 0.44
C VAL A 139 -6.19 -4.05 1.91
N SER A 140 -7.03 -4.52 2.83
CA SER A 140 -6.85 -4.28 4.27
C SER A 140 -5.54 -4.86 4.80
N THR A 141 -5.20 -6.10 4.41
CA THR A 141 -3.94 -6.72 4.80
C THR A 141 -2.74 -5.96 4.25
N LEU A 142 -2.78 -5.51 2.99
CA LEU A 142 -1.72 -4.70 2.43
C LEU A 142 -1.58 -3.36 3.16
N GLU A 143 -2.68 -2.71 3.52
CA GLU A 143 -2.64 -1.45 4.29
C GLU A 143 -1.96 -1.66 5.64
N GLU A 144 -2.39 -2.67 6.41
CA GLU A 144 -1.81 -3.03 7.71
C GLU A 144 -0.32 -3.38 7.59
N MET A 145 0.06 -4.18 6.58
CA MET A 145 1.45 -4.54 6.32
C MET A 145 2.30 -3.31 6.02
N VAL A 146 1.82 -2.39 5.18
CA VAL A 146 2.54 -1.16 4.85
C VAL A 146 2.75 -0.30 6.11
N GLU A 147 1.73 -0.16 6.97
CA GLU A 147 1.85 0.61 8.21
C GLU A 147 2.85 -0.02 9.20
N ASP A 148 2.78 -1.34 9.39
CA ASP A 148 3.68 -2.07 10.29
C ASP A 148 5.13 -2.07 9.80
N LEU A 149 5.34 -2.28 8.50
CA LEU A 149 6.67 -2.22 7.88
C LEU A 149 7.23 -0.80 7.96
N ALA A 150 6.42 0.23 7.66
CA ALA A 150 6.85 1.62 7.78
C ALA A 150 7.25 1.97 9.22
N LYS A 151 6.50 1.48 10.21
CA LYS A 151 6.82 1.69 11.62
C LYS A 151 8.13 1.00 12.00
N GLY A 152 8.34 -0.24 11.57
CA GLY A 152 9.57 -1.01 11.79
C GLY A 152 10.78 -0.32 11.16
N PHE A 153 10.69 -0.02 9.87
CA PHE A 153 11.72 0.65 9.08
C PHE A 153 12.14 1.96 9.74
N ARG A 154 11.19 2.86 10.01
CA ARG A 154 11.50 4.18 10.56
C ARG A 154 12.11 4.08 11.95
N HIS A 155 11.59 3.21 12.81
CA HIS A 155 12.16 3.01 14.14
C HIS A 155 13.62 2.55 14.05
N ALA A 156 13.92 1.57 13.20
CA ALA A 156 15.29 1.09 13.02
C ALA A 156 16.21 2.15 12.39
N ALA A 157 15.73 2.91 11.41
CA ALA A 157 16.46 4.00 10.77
C ALA A 157 16.78 5.15 11.75
N ASP A 158 15.80 5.55 12.57
CA ASP A 158 15.96 6.62 13.57
C ASP A 158 16.93 6.19 14.68
N GLU A 159 16.81 4.97 15.22
CA GLU A 159 17.72 4.41 16.22
C GLU A 159 19.17 4.31 15.72
N LEU A 160 19.34 3.97 14.43
CA LEU A 160 20.65 3.99 13.78
C LEU A 160 21.19 5.42 13.69
N ALA A 161 20.38 6.37 13.21
CA ALA A 161 20.78 7.77 13.03
C ALA A 161 21.19 8.44 14.34
N GLU A 162 20.44 8.18 15.42
CA GLU A 162 20.71 8.72 16.76
C GLU A 162 21.89 8.05 17.46
N ARG A 163 22.46 6.97 16.89
CA ARG A 163 23.54 6.15 17.49
C ARG A 163 23.14 5.49 18.81
N ASN A 164 21.83 5.29 19.03
CA ASN A 164 21.28 4.69 20.25
C ASN A 164 21.18 3.16 20.17
N SER A 165 21.38 2.57 18.99
CA SER A 165 21.25 1.14 18.79
C SER A 165 22.31 0.31 19.53
N LEU A 166 21.84 -0.57 20.42
CA LEU A 166 22.67 -1.61 21.07
C LEU A 166 23.08 -2.75 20.11
N ASN A 167 22.42 -2.86 18.96
CA ASN A 167 22.73 -3.88 17.95
C ASN A 167 22.54 -3.32 16.53
N PRO A 168 23.48 -2.49 16.05
CA PRO A 168 23.35 -1.81 14.76
C PRO A 168 23.31 -2.81 13.60
N LYS A 169 24.01 -3.94 13.69
CA LYS A 169 23.98 -4.97 12.64
C LYS A 169 22.57 -5.52 12.42
N LYS A 170 21.83 -5.76 13.51
CA LYS A 170 20.44 -6.22 13.44
C LYS A 170 19.52 -5.14 12.88
N MET A 171 19.65 -3.88 13.33
CA MET A 171 18.83 -2.78 12.81
C MET A 171 19.03 -2.57 11.30
N TRP A 172 20.27 -2.64 10.81
CA TRP A 172 20.54 -2.57 9.38
C TRP A 172 19.87 -3.69 8.58
N ALA A 173 19.84 -4.91 9.13
CA ALA A 173 19.14 -6.03 8.49
C ALA A 173 17.61 -5.87 8.53
N GLU A 174 17.07 -5.24 9.57
CA GLU A 174 15.64 -4.90 9.66
C GLU A 174 15.26 -3.80 8.66
N VAL A 175 16.06 -2.74 8.54
CA VAL A 175 15.88 -1.67 7.53
C VAL A 175 15.86 -2.26 6.11
N ASP A 176 16.81 -3.13 5.79
CA ASP A 176 16.91 -3.77 4.47
C ASP A 176 15.71 -4.70 4.19
N ALA A 177 15.32 -5.54 5.15
CA ALA A 177 14.18 -6.44 5.00
C ALA A 177 12.84 -5.68 4.91
N ASP A 178 12.63 -4.65 5.74
CA ASP A 178 11.41 -3.85 5.70
C ASP A 178 11.34 -3.03 4.39
N HIS A 179 12.46 -2.54 3.87
CA HIS A 179 12.51 -1.89 2.55
C HIS A 179 12.10 -2.83 1.42
N TYR A 180 12.65 -4.05 1.41
CA TYR A 180 12.28 -5.08 0.42
C TYR A 180 10.78 -5.39 0.49
N ASP A 181 10.25 -5.62 1.68
CA ASP A 181 8.84 -5.95 1.86
C ASP A 181 7.90 -4.78 1.52
N LEU A 182 8.33 -3.53 1.75
CA LEU A 182 7.61 -2.33 1.29
C LEU A 182 7.53 -2.27 -0.24
N ASN A 183 8.61 -2.61 -0.96
CA ASN A 183 8.57 -2.74 -2.41
C ASN A 183 7.59 -3.84 -2.83
N THR A 184 7.59 -5.00 -2.17
CA THR A 184 6.62 -6.07 -2.46
C THR A 184 5.18 -5.58 -2.27
N CYS A 185 4.88 -4.88 -1.17
CA CYS A 185 3.57 -4.26 -0.96
C CYS A 185 3.21 -3.24 -2.06
N LEU A 186 4.17 -2.42 -2.50
CA LEU A 186 3.98 -1.50 -3.62
C LEU A 186 3.61 -2.24 -4.92
N ARG A 187 4.36 -3.30 -5.26
CA ARG A 187 4.09 -4.10 -6.47
C ARG A 187 2.70 -4.75 -6.42
N GLU A 188 2.33 -5.30 -5.27
CA GLU A 188 0.99 -5.84 -5.05
C GLU A 188 -0.10 -4.76 -5.18
N ALA A 189 0.11 -3.57 -4.62
CA ALA A 189 -0.85 -2.47 -4.74
C ALA A 189 -1.03 -2.00 -6.20
N ILE A 190 0.04 -1.97 -7.00
CA ILE A 190 -0.02 -1.64 -8.43
C ILE A 190 -0.86 -2.68 -9.19
N VAL A 191 -0.67 -3.97 -8.90
CA VAL A 191 -1.47 -5.05 -9.49
C VAL A 191 -2.94 -4.91 -9.11
N VAL A 192 -3.22 -4.66 -7.83
CA VAL A 192 -4.59 -4.46 -7.32
C VAL A 192 -5.25 -3.24 -7.95
N LEU A 193 -4.54 -2.12 -8.09
CA LEU A 193 -5.02 -0.92 -8.76
C LEU A 193 -5.38 -1.21 -10.22
N LYS A 194 -4.55 -1.96 -10.95
CA LYS A 194 -4.84 -2.33 -12.34
C LYS A 194 -6.12 -3.15 -12.45
N SER A 195 -6.25 -4.22 -11.64
CA SER A 195 -7.47 -5.04 -11.59
C SER A 195 -8.70 -4.22 -11.22
N PHE A 196 -8.57 -3.26 -10.30
CA PHE A 196 -9.64 -2.34 -9.93
C PHE A 196 -10.08 -1.45 -11.10
N LEU A 197 -9.15 -0.82 -11.81
CA LEU A 197 -9.46 0.06 -12.93
C LEU A 197 -10.10 -0.68 -14.12
N ILE A 198 -9.75 -1.95 -14.33
CA ILE A 198 -10.39 -2.79 -15.37
C ILE A 198 -11.91 -2.83 -15.17
N VAL A 199 -12.38 -2.99 -13.93
CA VAL A 199 -13.81 -3.13 -13.60
C VAL A 199 -14.50 -1.82 -13.19
N LEU A 200 -13.75 -0.76 -12.91
CA LEU A 200 -14.29 0.53 -12.50
C LEU A 200 -15.13 1.14 -13.64
N PRO A 201 -16.40 1.52 -13.44
CA PRO A 201 -17.14 2.29 -14.45
C PRO A 201 -16.47 3.63 -14.75
N GLU A 202 -16.41 4.05 -16.01
CA GLU A 202 -15.79 5.34 -16.40
C GLU A 202 -16.47 6.54 -15.72
N SER A 203 -17.78 6.47 -15.49
CA SER A 203 -18.55 7.48 -14.75
C SER A 203 -18.10 7.65 -13.29
N GLN A 204 -17.38 6.68 -12.73
CA GLN A 204 -16.88 6.67 -11.34
C GLN A 204 -15.40 7.04 -11.26
N LEU A 205 -14.69 7.18 -12.39
CA LEU A 205 -13.25 7.42 -12.42
C LEU A 205 -12.85 8.71 -11.70
N GLY A 206 -13.55 9.82 -11.97
CA GLY A 206 -13.28 11.09 -11.31
C GLY A 206 -13.60 11.09 -9.82
N ALA A 207 -14.58 10.30 -9.37
CA ALA A 207 -14.86 10.13 -7.94
C ALA A 207 -13.71 9.38 -7.26
N PHE A 208 -13.25 8.29 -7.88
CA PHE A 208 -12.11 7.51 -7.40
C PHE A 208 -10.83 8.36 -7.28
N GLU A 209 -10.48 9.15 -8.31
CA GLU A 209 -9.30 10.02 -8.26
C GLU A 209 -9.36 11.05 -7.12
N ASN A 210 -10.55 11.61 -6.86
CA ASN A 210 -10.75 12.52 -5.74
C ASN A 210 -10.58 11.81 -4.40
N THR A 211 -11.09 10.59 -4.25
CA THR A 211 -10.89 9.79 -3.04
C THR A 211 -9.42 9.49 -2.81
N VAL A 212 -8.66 9.10 -3.84
CA VAL A 212 -7.21 8.85 -3.72
C VAL A 212 -6.50 10.09 -3.19
N ARG A 213 -6.74 11.25 -3.80
CA ARG A 213 -6.14 12.52 -3.37
C ARG A 213 -6.48 12.86 -1.92
N GLN A 214 -7.74 12.74 -1.54
CA GLN A 214 -8.19 13.01 -0.16
C GLN A 214 -7.55 12.05 0.85
N GLN A 215 -7.46 10.75 0.54
CA GLN A 215 -6.90 9.75 1.44
C GLN A 215 -5.37 9.92 1.63
N SER A 216 -4.66 10.36 0.59
CA SER A 216 -3.23 10.72 0.69
C SER A 216 -3.00 11.97 1.55
N GLU A 217 -3.87 12.99 1.43
CA GLU A 217 -3.79 14.23 2.22
C GLU A 217 -4.21 13.99 3.69
N GLU A 218 -5.28 13.23 3.94
CA GLU A 218 -5.79 12.95 5.30
C GLU A 218 -4.86 12.02 6.11
N ALA A 219 -3.87 11.39 5.48
CA ALA A 219 -2.80 10.67 6.17
C ALA A 219 -1.80 11.58 6.89
N GLU A 220 -1.90 12.90 6.75
CA GLU A 220 -1.12 13.87 7.53
C GLU A 220 -1.67 14.15 8.94
N LEU A 221 -2.96 13.87 9.20
CA LEU A 221 -3.61 14.23 10.46
C LEU A 221 -3.42 13.14 11.54
N PRO A 222 -3.13 13.50 12.80
CA PRO A 222 -2.97 12.54 13.89
C PRO A 222 -4.23 11.66 14.06
N SER A 223 -4.00 10.36 14.19
CA SER A 223 -4.99 9.27 14.29
C SER A 223 -6.13 9.48 15.31
N ARG A 224 -5.96 10.36 16.30
CA ARG A 224 -7.03 10.76 17.24
C ARG A 224 -8.23 11.43 16.57
N GLN A 225 -8.07 12.11 15.43
CA GLN A 225 -9.18 12.77 14.75
C GLN A 225 -10.01 11.82 13.86
N ARG A 226 -9.42 10.70 13.42
CA ARG A 226 -10.09 9.71 12.55
C ARG A 226 -11.24 8.98 13.27
N MET A 227 -11.10 8.67 14.56
CA MET A 227 -12.18 8.07 15.36
C MET A 227 -13.39 9.01 15.55
N ILE A 228 -13.20 10.34 15.54
CA ILE A 228 -14.26 11.29 15.84
C ILE A 228 -15.22 11.46 14.64
N ARG A 229 -14.73 11.29 13.40
CA ARG A 229 -15.57 11.45 12.20
C ARG A 229 -16.45 10.25 11.88
N HIS A 230 -16.03 9.03 12.22
CA HIS A 230 -16.82 7.81 11.97
C HIS A 230 -17.96 7.56 12.97
N GLY A 231 -18.09 8.38 14.02
CA GLY A 231 -19.07 8.17 15.10
C GLY A 231 -20.36 9.01 15.02
N ARG A 232 -20.54 9.87 14.03
CA ARG A 232 -21.78 10.67 13.92
C ARG A 232 -22.80 10.01 12.99
N MET A 233 -23.49 8.99 13.50
CA MET A 233 -24.83 8.67 13.01
C MET A 233 -25.75 9.85 13.32
N THR A 234 -26.28 10.49 12.28
CA THR A 234 -27.42 11.39 12.38
C THR A 234 -28.60 10.61 12.95
N ALA A 235 -29.05 11.01 14.14
CA ALA A 235 -30.33 10.55 14.67
C ALA A 235 -31.44 11.04 13.72
N ILE A 236 -32.11 10.10 13.06
CA ILE A 236 -33.35 10.36 12.35
C ILE A 236 -34.43 10.52 13.42
N ALA A 237 -34.90 11.75 13.61
CA ALA A 237 -36.10 12.01 14.40
C ALA A 237 -37.30 11.45 13.62
N GLY A 238 -38.01 10.51 14.23
CA GLY A 238 -39.30 10.03 13.74
C GLY A 238 -40.41 11.04 14.06
N GLU A 239 -41.41 11.05 13.19
CA GLU A 239 -42.71 11.71 13.36
C GLU A 239 -43.44 11.30 14.65
#